data_AF-A0A838MZM3-F1
#
_entry.id   AF-A0A838MZM3-F1
#
_cell.length_a   1.000
_cell.length_b   1.000
_cell.length_c   1.000
_cell.angle_alpha   90.00
_cell.angle_beta   90.00
_cell.angle_gamma   90.00
#
_symmetry.space_group_name_H-M   'P 1'
#
loop_
_entity.id
_entity.type
_entity.pdbx_description
1 polymer ?
#
loop_
_entity_poly.entity_id
_entity_poly.type
_entity_poly.pdbx_seq_one_letter_code
_entity_poly.pdbx_strand_id
1 'polypeptide(L)'
;MAAISSVQTHLNSVFADAFRQLEPKRPLPPIEVRFYPYAGLNHTIRLRSGRVYVRVSDIFRDAPMNVHRALAFILVAKLLRRQTPQVHDRIYRDFACTPQILRAADIARRRRGRKMISTARGTYYNLDRMFDRLNRRFFAARLEKPTLT
;
A
#
# COMPACT_ATOMS: atom_id res chain seq x y z
N MET A 1 5.30 1.97 28.70
CA MET A 1 6.32 1.55 27.72
C MET A 1 5.80 0.34 26.99
N ALA A 2 5.35 0.47 25.73
CA ALA A 2 4.83 -0.67 24.97
C ALA A 2 6.00 -1.60 24.61
N ALA A 3 5.90 -2.88 24.99
CA ALA A 3 6.86 -3.90 24.61
C ALA A 3 7.06 -3.88 23.09
N ILE A 4 8.29 -3.60 22.65
CA ILE A 4 8.64 -3.62 21.24
C ILE A 4 8.54 -5.09 20.80
N SER A 5 7.60 -5.40 19.89
CA SER A 5 7.43 -6.76 19.39
C SER A 5 8.69 -7.21 18.64
N SER A 6 9.04 -8.50 18.72
CA SER A 6 10.20 -9.08 18.02
C SER A 6 10.23 -8.74 16.52
N VAL A 7 9.05 -8.71 15.89
CA VAL A 7 8.87 -8.30 14.49
C VAL A 7 9.24 -6.82 14.27
N GLN A 8 8.94 -5.94 15.22
CA GLN A 8 9.25 -4.52 15.12
C GLN A 8 10.77 -4.28 15.22
N THR A 9 11.46 -5.02 16.09
CA THR A 9 12.93 -5.01 16.19
C THR A 9 13.57 -5.50 14.90
N HIS A 10 13.07 -6.60 14.33
CA HIS A 10 13.53 -7.12 13.04
C HIS A 10 13.32 -6.11 11.90
N LEU A 11 12.16 -5.45 11.84
CA LEU A 11 11.91 -4.41 10.86
C LEU A 11 12.92 -3.26 10.98
N ASN A 12 13.15 -2.76 12.19
CA ASN A 12 14.14 -1.70 12.39
C ASN A 12 15.53 -2.13 11.91
N SER A 13 15.94 -3.39 12.13
CA SER A 13 17.24 -3.88 11.66
C SER A 13 17.34 -3.94 10.13
N VAL A 14 16.32 -4.46 9.42
CA VAL A 14 16.38 -4.52 7.95
C VAL A 14 16.37 -3.15 7.28
N PHE A 15 15.68 -2.16 7.88
CA PHE A 15 15.74 -0.79 7.39
C PHE A 15 17.11 -0.16 7.67
N ALA A 16 17.69 -0.40 8.84
CA ALA A 16 19.05 0.07 9.15
C ALA A 16 20.09 -0.51 8.18
N ASP A 17 20.00 -1.81 7.88
CA ASP A 17 20.89 -2.49 6.94
C ASP A 17 20.73 -1.94 5.51
N ALA A 18 19.50 -1.69 5.07
CA ALA A 18 19.23 -1.08 3.76
C ALA A 18 19.86 0.33 3.64
N PHE A 19 19.76 1.16 4.68
CA PHE A 19 20.43 2.48 4.70
C PHE A 19 21.95 2.35 4.63
N ARG A 20 22.54 1.45 5.41
CA ARG A 20 24.00 1.24 5.41
C ARG A 20 24.52 0.79 4.05
N GLN A 21 23.77 -0.05 3.33
CA GLN A 21 24.18 -0.52 2.00
C GLN A 21 23.99 0.54 0.91
N LEU A 22 22.91 1.33 0.96
CA LEU A 22 22.62 2.33 -0.07
C LEU A 22 23.32 3.68 0.16
N GLU A 23 23.66 4.01 1.42
CA GLU A 23 24.31 5.28 1.79
C GLU A 23 25.39 5.07 2.87
N PRO A 24 26.48 4.33 2.57
CA PRO A 24 27.49 3.94 3.54
C PRO A 24 28.26 5.12 4.17
N LYS A 25 28.29 6.27 3.49
CA LYS A 25 29.03 7.47 3.91
C LYS A 25 28.27 8.33 4.92
N ARG A 26 26.96 8.12 5.09
CA ARG A 26 26.12 8.95 5.95
C ARG A 26 25.88 8.26 7.28
N PRO A 27 25.92 8.97 8.42
CA PRO A 27 25.49 8.41 9.69
C PRO A 27 24.04 7.96 9.59
N LEU A 28 23.74 6.78 10.16
CA LEU A 28 22.41 6.21 10.14
C LEU A 28 21.43 7.16 10.86
N PRO A 29 20.41 7.71 10.19
CA PRO A 29 19.42 8.53 10.86
C PRO A 29 18.62 7.67 11.86
N PRO A 30 18.04 8.24 12.92
CA PRO A 30 17.08 7.53 13.75
C PRO A 30 15.91 7.05 12.88
N ILE A 31 15.66 5.75 12.87
CA ILE A 31 14.58 5.13 12.10
C ILE A 31 13.48 4.68 13.06
N GLU A 32 12.26 5.04 12.72
CA GLU A 32 11.07 4.58 13.39
C GLU A 32 10.17 3.86 12.39
N VAL A 33 10.13 2.52 12.49
CA VAL A 33 9.20 1.70 11.73
C VAL A 33 7.98 1.39 12.59
N ARG A 34 6.79 1.43 11.99
CA ARG A 34 5.55 0.95 12.62
C ARG A 34 4.64 0.28 11.61
N PHE A 35 3.89 -0.72 12.05
CA PHE A 35 2.75 -1.23 11.29
C PHE A 35 1.57 -0.26 11.36
N TYR A 36 0.92 -0.01 10.23
CA TYR A 36 -0.21 0.89 10.11
C TYR A 36 -1.37 0.21 9.37
N PRO A 37 -2.62 0.30 9.89
CA PRO A 37 -3.77 -0.38 9.32
C PRO A 37 -4.30 0.37 8.08
N TYR A 38 -3.58 0.27 6.96
CA TYR A 38 -4.02 0.87 5.70
C TYR A 38 -5.28 0.16 5.15
N ALA A 39 -6.05 0.87 4.33
CA ALA A 39 -7.19 0.33 3.57
C ALA A 39 -6.75 -0.45 2.31
N GLY A 40 -5.64 -1.19 2.42
CA GLY A 40 -5.01 -1.91 1.33
C GLY A 40 -3.51 -2.08 1.54
N LEU A 41 -2.80 -2.45 0.48
CA LEU A 41 -1.37 -2.69 0.51
C LEU A 41 -0.59 -1.41 0.21
N ASN A 42 -0.42 -0.57 1.24
CA ASN A 42 0.33 0.68 1.15
C ASN A 42 1.50 0.69 2.13
N HIS A 43 2.60 1.31 1.70
CA HIS A 43 3.77 1.54 2.54
C HIS A 43 4.27 2.96 2.30
N THR A 44 4.72 3.63 3.35
CA THR A 44 5.24 4.99 3.24
C THR A 44 6.55 5.13 4.00
N ILE A 45 7.44 5.95 3.46
CA ILE A 45 8.70 6.34 4.09
C ILE A 45 8.87 7.85 3.93
N ARG A 46 9.28 8.53 4.99
CA ARG A 46 9.46 9.98 4.99
C ARG A 46 10.64 10.36 5.88
N LEU A 47 11.44 11.33 5.43
CA LEU A 47 12.45 11.99 6.24
C LEU A 47 11.88 13.30 6.78
N ARG A 48 11.85 13.47 8.10
CA ARG A 48 11.39 14.69 8.78
C ARG A 48 12.31 14.99 9.96
N SER A 49 12.85 16.21 10.03
CA SER A 49 13.73 16.68 11.11
C SER A 49 14.90 15.71 11.41
N GLY A 50 15.53 15.18 10.36
CA GLY A 50 16.64 14.22 10.48
C GLY A 50 16.24 12.80 10.90
N ARG A 51 14.95 12.51 11.08
CA ARG A 51 14.42 11.19 11.45
C ARG A 51 13.64 10.55 10.31
N VAL A 52 13.77 9.25 10.16
CA VAL A 52 13.08 8.47 9.13
C VAL A 52 11.87 7.79 9.76
N TYR A 53 10.69 8.10 9.23
CA TYR A 53 9.43 7.48 9.63
C TYR A 53 8.98 6.53 8.54
N VAL A 54 8.82 5.26 8.90
CA VAL A 54 8.34 4.21 8.01
C VAL A 54 7.01 3.67 8.53
N ARG A 55 6.02 3.64 7.66
CA ARG A 55 4.75 2.96 7.92
C ARG A 55 4.59 1.81 6.95
N VAL A 56 4.46 0.61 7.48
CA VAL A 56 4.28 -0.62 6.71
C VAL A 56 2.83 -1.09 6.89
N SER A 57 2.17 -1.54 5.82
CA SER A 57 0.85 -2.17 5.95
C SER A 57 0.87 -3.31 6.97
N ASP A 58 -0.14 -3.35 7.83
CA ASP A 58 -0.31 -4.41 8.83
C ASP A 58 -0.53 -5.79 8.19
N ILE A 59 -0.96 -5.85 6.93
CA ILE A 59 -1.04 -7.07 6.13
C ILE A 59 0.33 -7.75 5.98
N PHE A 60 1.41 -6.97 6.04
CA PHE A 60 2.78 -7.46 5.92
C PHE A 60 3.39 -7.83 7.28
N ARG A 61 2.61 -7.92 8.35
CA ARG A 61 3.14 -8.26 9.69
C ARG A 61 3.84 -9.61 9.72
N ASP A 62 3.25 -10.60 9.08
CA ASP A 62 3.73 -11.98 9.07
C ASP A 62 4.44 -12.32 7.76
N ALA A 63 4.95 -11.30 7.06
CA ALA A 63 5.66 -11.52 5.82
C ALA A 63 7.00 -12.23 6.08
N PRO A 64 7.48 -13.06 5.13
CA PRO A 64 8.81 -13.65 5.22
C PRO A 64 9.92 -12.59 5.34
N MET A 65 11.02 -12.92 6.03
CA MET A 65 12.13 -11.98 6.28
C MET A 65 12.76 -11.43 4.99
N ASN A 66 12.85 -12.24 3.94
CA ASN A 66 13.34 -11.81 2.62
C ASN A 66 12.44 -10.72 2.00
N VAL A 67 11.13 -10.80 2.22
CA VAL A 67 10.16 -9.80 1.76
C VAL A 67 10.28 -8.52 2.57
N HIS A 68 10.42 -8.61 3.90
CA HIS A 68 10.70 -7.45 4.74
C HIS A 68 11.98 -6.72 4.33
N ARG A 69 13.05 -7.48 4.06
CA ARG A 69 14.31 -6.94 3.54
C ARG A 69 14.08 -6.28 2.19
N ALA A 70 13.45 -6.96 1.23
CA ALA A 70 13.17 -6.39 -0.09
C ALA A 70 12.39 -5.07 0.01
N LEU A 71 11.34 -5.03 0.82
CA LEU A 71 10.55 -3.82 1.06
C LEU A 71 11.40 -2.68 1.64
N ALA A 72 12.29 -2.99 2.59
CA ALA A 72 13.20 -1.99 3.16
C ALA A 72 14.10 -1.37 2.10
N PHE A 73 14.73 -2.18 1.25
CA PHE A 73 15.57 -1.68 0.14
C PHE A 73 14.78 -0.82 -0.85
N ILE A 74 13.57 -1.25 -1.24
CA ILE A 74 12.71 -0.49 -2.15
C ILE A 74 12.38 0.89 -1.57
N LEU A 75 11.96 0.94 -0.29
CA LEU A 75 11.56 2.18 0.34
C LEU A 75 12.75 3.12 0.59
N VAL A 76 13.88 2.59 1.05
CA VAL A 76 15.09 3.40 1.27
C VAL A 76 15.63 3.93 -0.06
N ALA A 77 15.69 3.11 -1.12
CA ALA A 77 16.09 3.57 -2.45
C ALA A 77 15.18 4.70 -2.95
N LYS A 78 13.86 4.57 -2.77
CA LYS A 78 12.89 5.63 -3.11
C LYS A 78 13.11 6.91 -2.29
N LEU A 79 13.36 6.81 -0.98
CA LEU A 79 13.63 7.97 -0.14
C LEU A 79 14.90 8.71 -0.59
N LEU A 80 15.94 7.95 -0.93
CA LEU A 80 17.24 8.46 -1.37
C LEU A 80 17.28 8.81 -2.87
N ARG A 81 16.18 8.63 -3.60
CA ARG A 81 16.08 8.81 -5.06
C ARG A 81 17.14 8.03 -5.84
N ARG A 82 17.45 6.82 -5.38
CA ARG A 82 18.37 5.87 -6.02
C ARG A 82 17.61 4.80 -6.80
N GLN A 83 18.28 4.14 -7.73
CA GLN A 83 17.71 3.00 -8.44
C GLN A 83 17.51 1.84 -7.48
N THR A 84 16.30 1.29 -7.46
CA THR A 84 15.98 0.09 -6.70
C THR A 84 16.59 -1.13 -7.38
N PRO A 85 17.33 -2.00 -6.67
CA PRO A 85 17.79 -3.26 -7.24
C PRO A 85 16.62 -4.14 -7.68
N GLN A 86 16.65 -4.62 -8.92
CA GLN A 86 15.56 -5.40 -9.54
C GLN A 86 15.19 -6.67 -8.74
N VAL A 87 16.17 -7.27 -8.06
CA VAL A 87 15.97 -8.44 -7.19
C VAL A 87 14.97 -8.15 -6.08
N HIS A 88 15.06 -6.98 -5.44
CA HIS A 88 14.14 -6.61 -4.36
C HIS A 88 12.75 -6.32 -4.89
N ASP A 89 12.63 -5.62 -6.02
CA ASP A 89 11.33 -5.38 -6.67
C ASP A 89 10.63 -6.69 -7.03
N ARG A 90 11.37 -7.69 -7.54
CA ARG A 90 10.83 -9.01 -7.85
C ARG A 90 10.32 -9.73 -6.60
N ILE A 91 11.15 -9.86 -5.56
CA ILE A 91 10.77 -10.53 -4.30
C ILE A 91 9.51 -9.88 -3.69
N TYR A 92 9.47 -8.55 -3.66
CA TYR A 92 8.30 -7.82 -3.16
C TYR A 92 7.07 -8.08 -4.03
N ARG A 93 7.19 -7.99 -5.35
CA ARG A 93 6.07 -8.15 -6.28
C ARG A 93 5.51 -9.58 -6.26
N ASP A 94 6.36 -10.59 -6.23
CA ASP A 94 5.95 -12.00 -6.17
C ASP A 94 5.10 -12.27 -4.92
N PHE A 95 5.54 -11.75 -3.76
CA PHE A 95 4.78 -11.85 -2.53
C PHE A 95 3.50 -11.00 -2.53
N ALA A 96 3.58 -9.74 -2.97
CA ALA A 96 2.45 -8.81 -3.01
C ALA A 96 1.31 -9.30 -3.93
N CYS A 97 1.65 -10.02 -5.00
CA CYS A 97 0.71 -10.60 -5.97
C CYS A 97 0.20 -11.99 -5.57
N THR A 98 0.63 -12.54 -4.43
CA THR A 98 0.16 -13.84 -3.97
C THR A 98 -1.34 -13.79 -3.60
N PRO A 99 -2.16 -14.82 -3.93
CA PRO A 99 -3.60 -14.79 -3.69
C PRO A 99 -4.02 -14.46 -2.26
N GLN A 100 -3.29 -14.95 -1.25
CA GLN A 100 -3.54 -14.65 0.16
C GLN A 100 -3.41 -13.14 0.44
N ILE A 101 -2.36 -12.50 -0.08
CA ILE A 101 -2.08 -11.08 0.15
C ILE A 101 -3.06 -10.19 -0.61
N LEU A 102 -3.38 -10.54 -1.86
CA LEU A 102 -4.41 -9.84 -2.64
C LEU A 102 -5.77 -9.90 -1.94
N ARG A 103 -6.15 -11.07 -1.42
CA ARG A 103 -7.39 -11.24 -0.65
C ARG A 103 -7.37 -10.42 0.64
N ALA A 104 -6.27 -10.43 1.40
CA ALA A 104 -6.13 -9.62 2.60
C ALA A 104 -6.22 -8.12 2.31
N ALA A 105 -5.60 -7.66 1.21
CA ALA A 105 -5.68 -6.27 0.76
C ALA A 105 -7.09 -5.88 0.33
N ASP A 106 -7.82 -6.76 -0.35
CA ASP A 106 -9.22 -6.53 -0.72
C ASP A 106 -10.14 -6.47 0.52
N ILE A 107 -9.98 -7.39 1.47
CA ILE A 107 -10.71 -7.36 2.74
C ILE A 107 -10.42 -6.06 3.50
N ALA A 108 -9.15 -5.65 3.59
CA ALA A 108 -8.77 -4.40 4.24
C ALA A 108 -9.38 -3.19 3.53
N ARG A 109 -9.42 -3.18 2.20
CA ARG A 109 -10.06 -2.13 1.40
C ARG A 109 -11.56 -2.08 1.62
N ARG A 110 -12.25 -3.21 1.68
CA ARG A 110 -13.69 -3.27 1.98
C ARG A 110 -14.03 -2.82 3.39
N ARG A 111 -13.22 -3.18 4.38
CA ARG A 111 -13.46 -2.88 5.81
C ARG A 111 -13.07 -1.45 6.20
N ARG A 112 -11.96 -0.95 5.67
CA ARG A 112 -11.35 0.33 6.10
C ARG A 112 -11.40 1.41 5.03
N GLY A 113 -11.61 1.02 3.78
CA GLY A 113 -11.75 1.96 2.67
C GLY A 113 -13.09 2.65 2.76
N ARG A 114 -13.09 3.96 2.50
CA ARG A 114 -14.33 4.71 2.27
C ARG A 114 -14.76 4.43 0.84
N LYS A 115 -15.95 3.88 0.65
CA LYS A 115 -16.60 3.88 -0.66
C LYS A 115 -17.10 5.29 -0.90
N MET A 116 -16.64 5.92 -1.99
CA MET A 116 -17.15 7.22 -2.38
C MET A 116 -18.44 6.98 -3.16
N ILE A 117 -19.54 6.83 -2.41
CA ILE A 117 -20.87 6.74 -2.99
C ILE A 117 -21.21 8.12 -3.57
N SER A 118 -20.86 8.33 -4.84
CA SER A 118 -21.25 9.52 -5.58
C SER A 118 -22.66 9.35 -6.11
N THR A 119 -23.40 10.46 -6.18
CA THR A 119 -24.67 10.46 -6.93
C THR A 119 -24.40 10.25 -8.42
N ALA A 120 -25.37 9.70 -9.15
CA ALA A 120 -25.33 9.58 -10.61
C ALA A 120 -25.33 10.94 -11.34
N ARG A 121 -25.61 12.05 -10.63
CA ARG A 121 -25.46 13.41 -11.15
C ARG A 121 -24.00 13.86 -11.06
N GLY A 122 -23.31 13.89 -12.20
CA GLY A 122 -22.09 14.65 -12.37
C GLY A 122 -22.37 16.11 -12.75
N THR A 123 -21.34 16.94 -12.77
CA THR A 123 -21.41 18.37 -13.13
C THR A 123 -21.89 18.59 -14.58
N TYR A 124 -21.54 17.68 -15.49
CA TYR A 124 -21.85 17.79 -16.93
C TYR A 124 -22.84 16.73 -17.42
N TYR A 125 -22.83 15.54 -16.81
CA TYR A 125 -23.65 14.40 -17.24
C TYR A 125 -24.41 13.78 -16.08
N ASN A 126 -25.66 13.43 -16.32
CA ASN A 126 -26.47 12.62 -15.42
C ASN A 126 -26.46 11.17 -15.91
N LEU A 127 -25.73 10.32 -15.20
CA LEU A 127 -25.56 8.91 -15.53
C LEU A 127 -26.87 8.13 -15.44
N ASP A 128 -27.83 8.53 -14.60
CA ASP A 128 -29.16 7.89 -14.58
C ASP A 128 -29.87 8.07 -15.92
N ARG A 129 -29.85 9.30 -16.45
CA ARG A 129 -30.48 9.61 -17.75
C ARG A 129 -29.79 8.89 -18.89
N MET A 130 -28.46 8.78 -18.84
CA MET A 130 -27.70 8.06 -19.87
C MET A 130 -27.97 6.55 -19.81
N PHE A 131 -28.01 5.97 -18.61
CA PHE A 131 -28.35 4.57 -18.39
C PHE A 131 -29.77 4.27 -18.89
N ASP A 132 -30.77 5.05 -18.49
CA ASP A 132 -32.16 4.86 -18.91
C ASP A 132 -32.31 4.93 -20.43
N ARG A 133 -31.61 5.86 -21.07
CA ARG A 133 -31.63 5.99 -22.54
C ARG A 133 -31.03 4.76 -23.23
N LEU A 134 -29.89 4.27 -22.75
CA LEU A 134 -29.21 3.10 -23.31
C LEU A 134 -29.99 1.80 -23.05
N ASN A 135 -30.50 1.64 -21.82
CA ASN A 135 -31.28 0.49 -21.40
C ASN A 135 -32.58 0.36 -22.21
N ARG A 136 -33.26 1.48 -22.49
CA ARG A 136 -34.42 1.49 -23.39
C ARG A 136 -34.04 1.16 -24.84
N ARG A 137 -32.97 1.77 -25.36
CA ARG A 137 -32.58 1.65 -26.77
C ARG A 137 -32.07 0.25 -27.14
N PHE A 138 -31.32 -0.39 -26.25
CA PHE A 138 -30.60 -1.62 -26.58
C PHE A 138 -31.04 -2.85 -25.77
N PHE A 139 -31.71 -2.65 -24.63
CA PHE A 139 -32.00 -3.74 -23.69
C PHE A 139 -33.47 -3.82 -23.29
N ALA A 140 -34.36 -3.12 -24.00
CA ALA A 140 -35.80 -3.09 -23.74
C ALA A 140 -36.16 -2.80 -22.26
N ALA A 141 -35.33 -1.97 -21.59
CA ALA A 141 -35.46 -1.63 -20.17
C ALA A 141 -35.38 -2.83 -19.20
N ARG A 142 -34.75 -3.94 -19.59
CA ARG A 142 -34.64 -5.15 -18.77
C ARG A 142 -33.47 -5.14 -17.77
N LEU A 143 -32.52 -4.21 -17.91
CA LEU A 143 -31.40 -4.11 -16.97
C LEU A 143 -31.81 -3.33 -15.72
N GLU A 144 -31.52 -3.88 -14.55
CA GLU A 144 -31.67 -3.17 -13.28
C GLU A 144 -30.58 -2.10 -13.12
N LYS A 145 -30.93 -0.98 -12.49
CA LYS A 145 -29.99 0.12 -12.28
C LYS A 145 -28.90 -0.29 -11.29
N PRO A 146 -27.62 -0.25 -11.68
CA PRO A 146 -26.53 -0.54 -10.75
C PRO A 146 -26.39 0.58 -9.72
N THR A 147 -26.09 0.21 -8.48
CA THR A 147 -25.74 1.18 -7.43
C THR A 147 -24.31 1.67 -7.64
N LEU A 148 -24.15 2.96 -7.97
CA LEU A 148 -22.82 3.58 -8.07
C LEU A 148 -22.21 3.67 -6.66
N THR A 149 -21.08 2.99 -6.43
CA THR A 149 -20.40 2.90 -5.11
C THR A 149 -18.96 3.37 -5.16
#